data_AF-A0AAP0BDM4-F1
#
_entry.id   AF-A0AAP0BDM4-F1
#
_cell.length_a   1.000
_cell.length_b   1.000
_cell.length_c   1.000
_cell.angle_alpha   90.00
_cell.angle_beta   90.00
_cell.angle_gamma   90.00
#
_symmetry.space_group_name_H-M   'P 1'
#
loop_
_entity.id
_entity.type
_entity.pdbx_description
1 polymer ?
#
loop_
_entity_poly.entity_id
_entity_poly.type
_entity_poly.pdbx_seq_one_letter_code
_entity_poly.pdbx_strand_id
1 'polypeptide(L)'
;MENFIPRLISFLLFFAISSSTSTLRHRGRLTDSDDPAVDLHSISSSSSPSPTTFFEVRRPIPVPKSKPCSTLVLKHDFAYTYGSPPVTATYSPPSHCHFFGPSPSRIVLEWSAASSGRQFDRIFGLWLAGVELLRSCTAEPRPTGIVWTVRKDVTRYRSLFSQPQTLAVFLGNIVDETYTGVYHVNVSFHFYFARRPPPPVFDSPADLIIPISNSLPLNDGLWFQIKNSTAVQGKNVTLPRNAYRAAIEVYISYHSNDEFWYTNPPNSYISKNNLTGIAGNGAFREVTVRLDGDVVGAIWPFTVIYTGGINPLLWRPISAIGSFDLPSYDIEITPFLGRILDGKGHSFEFGVTNALDVWFIDANLHLWLDSKSSFTEGSLIEYQAPGFVPSLISNFSDLDGDFDTVASRTISATGWLKSSFGKITTHFFQRFDYSNKMKFSGNGSAQAVNQSIFYNHGTYAKNSSTVLHSEHVFQIFPLYVYIGTSDQDEDSYLSIANVTVGFDEEKRYFGEKIGFSYTTLRNLQSGEGVMHVKGNRVTSGVGSTRQVYGYESNDGCYFRNVSSSNYTILYDESGESCTKNSWFRSSGHLPIKRKTI
;
A
#
# COMPACT_ATOMS: atom_id res chain seq x y z
N MET A 1 37.11 -4.21 -35.74
CA MET A 1 36.20 -3.05 -35.54
C MET A 1 34.81 -3.60 -35.21
N GLU A 2 34.82 -4.46 -34.20
CA GLU A 2 33.78 -5.35 -33.65
C GLU A 2 34.26 -5.58 -32.21
N ASN A 3 33.35 -5.70 -31.24
CA ASN A 3 33.56 -5.77 -29.78
C ASN A 3 33.50 -4.43 -29.00
N PHE A 4 32.38 -3.70 -29.11
CA PHE A 4 32.04 -2.62 -28.16
C PHE A 4 30.56 -2.62 -27.76
N ILE A 5 29.94 -3.79 -27.65
CA ILE A 5 28.63 -3.96 -27.00
C ILE A 5 28.67 -5.24 -26.17
N PRO A 6 29.07 -5.13 -24.90
CA PRO A 6 28.29 -5.82 -23.88
C PRO A 6 28.13 -4.93 -22.64
N ARG A 7 27.07 -5.19 -21.86
CA ARG A 7 26.82 -4.66 -20.48
C ARG A 7 26.03 -3.35 -20.31
N LEU A 8 25.11 -3.03 -21.22
CA LEU A 8 24.04 -2.05 -20.94
C LEU A 8 22.84 -2.65 -20.18
N ILE A 9 22.81 -3.98 -20.00
CA ILE A 9 21.66 -4.73 -19.46
C ILE A 9 21.69 -4.86 -17.93
N SER A 10 22.84 -4.57 -17.29
CA SER A 10 22.96 -4.70 -15.82
C SER A 10 22.26 -3.59 -15.02
N PHE A 11 22.00 -2.43 -15.66
CA PHE A 11 21.37 -1.28 -14.99
C PHE A 11 19.85 -1.46 -14.81
N LEU A 12 19.22 -2.25 -15.68
CA LEU A 12 17.76 -2.36 -15.75
C LEU A 12 17.23 -3.75 -15.39
N LEU A 13 18.11 -4.75 -15.22
CA LEU A 13 17.76 -6.03 -14.62
C LEU A 13 17.36 -5.91 -13.14
N PHE A 14 17.81 -4.89 -12.40
CA PHE A 14 17.34 -4.69 -11.02
C PHE A 14 15.86 -4.28 -10.92
N PHE A 15 15.29 -3.74 -11.99
CA PHE A 15 13.85 -3.44 -12.08
C PHE A 15 13.05 -4.49 -12.88
N ALA A 16 13.72 -5.49 -13.47
CA ALA A 16 13.12 -6.54 -14.29
C ALA A 16 13.21 -7.95 -13.68
N ILE A 17 13.70 -8.12 -12.44
CA ILE A 17 13.57 -9.39 -11.71
C ILE A 17 12.17 -9.44 -11.07
N SER A 18 11.16 -9.40 -11.93
CA SER A 18 9.81 -9.85 -11.63
C SER A 18 9.32 -10.68 -12.83
N SER A 19 9.59 -11.98 -12.72
CA SER A 19 8.90 -13.06 -13.43
C SER A 19 9.11 -13.17 -14.95
N SER A 20 10.18 -13.85 -15.36
CA SER A 20 10.19 -14.56 -16.65
C SER A 20 10.77 -15.96 -16.48
N THR A 21 9.89 -16.94 -16.30
CA THR A 21 10.21 -18.36 -16.38
C THR A 21 10.27 -18.78 -17.85
N SER A 22 11.48 -18.92 -18.40
CA SER A 22 11.69 -19.64 -19.66
C SER A 22 12.29 -21.01 -19.38
N THR A 23 11.54 -22.04 -19.74
CA THR A 23 11.88 -23.46 -19.65
C THR A 23 13.03 -23.81 -20.60
N LEU A 24 14.12 -24.35 -20.06
CA LEU A 24 15.12 -25.07 -20.85
C LEU A 24 15.65 -26.26 -20.04
N ARG A 25 15.17 -27.46 -20.43
CA ARG A 25 15.69 -28.75 -19.98
C ARG A 25 17.11 -28.92 -20.50
N HIS A 26 18.10 -29.06 -19.62
CA HIS A 26 19.32 -29.79 -19.95
C HIS A 26 19.71 -30.77 -18.85
N ARG A 27 19.81 -32.02 -19.27
CA ARG A 27 20.17 -33.21 -18.49
C ARG A 27 21.70 -33.25 -18.43
N GLY A 28 22.30 -33.21 -17.23
CA GLY A 28 23.75 -33.26 -17.03
C GLY A 28 24.09 -34.07 -15.79
N ARG A 29 25.04 -34.97 -15.92
CA ARG A 29 25.37 -36.11 -15.04
C ARG A 29 26.34 -35.69 -13.92
N LEU A 30 26.15 -36.30 -12.75
CA LEU A 30 27.05 -36.31 -11.58
C LEU A 30 28.50 -36.66 -11.93
N THR A 31 29.46 -36.01 -11.27
CA THR A 31 30.72 -36.61 -10.78
C THR A 31 31.22 -35.87 -9.53
N ASP A 32 31.47 -36.65 -8.48
CA ASP A 32 32.19 -36.33 -7.24
C ASP A 32 33.63 -35.89 -7.48
N SER A 33 34.15 -35.05 -6.57
CA SER A 33 35.57 -35.11 -6.16
C SER A 33 35.79 -34.41 -4.82
N ASP A 34 36.47 -35.13 -3.95
CA ASP A 34 36.74 -34.93 -2.52
C ASP A 34 37.72 -33.81 -2.11
N ASP A 35 37.64 -33.53 -0.80
CA ASP A 35 38.71 -33.16 0.17
C ASP A 35 39.06 -31.68 0.46
N PRO A 36 39.60 -31.36 1.67
CA PRO A 36 39.52 -32.04 2.98
C PRO A 36 39.13 -31.12 4.16
N ALA A 37 38.80 -31.76 5.29
CA ALA A 37 38.47 -31.14 6.57
C ALA A 37 39.67 -30.52 7.30
N VAL A 38 39.45 -29.37 7.95
CA VAL A 38 40.29 -28.86 9.04
C VAL A 38 39.40 -28.43 10.21
N ASP A 39 39.61 -29.11 11.34
CA ASP A 39 38.98 -28.91 12.64
C ASP A 39 39.17 -27.48 13.18
N LEU A 40 38.06 -26.84 13.59
CA LEU A 40 38.11 -25.75 14.58
C LEU A 40 37.28 -26.14 15.80
N HIS A 41 37.99 -26.27 16.92
CA HIS A 41 37.46 -26.65 18.21
C HIS A 41 36.26 -25.81 18.65
N SER A 42 35.26 -26.55 19.10
CA SER A 42 34.03 -26.13 19.75
C SER A 42 34.24 -25.22 20.97
N ILE A 43 33.67 -24.01 20.91
CA ILE A 43 33.14 -23.33 22.09
C ILE A 43 31.62 -23.47 22.02
N SER A 44 31.09 -24.33 22.89
CA SER A 44 29.66 -24.58 23.04
C SER A 44 28.96 -23.37 23.66
N SER A 45 28.19 -22.66 22.84
CA SER A 45 26.92 -22.09 23.27
C SER A 45 25.88 -22.41 22.19
N SER A 46 25.20 -23.54 22.37
CA SER A 46 24.17 -24.04 21.45
C SER A 46 22.86 -23.28 21.63
N SER A 47 22.88 -21.95 21.50
CA SER A 47 21.67 -21.20 21.18
C SER A 47 21.61 -21.08 19.66
N SER A 48 20.70 -21.81 19.03
CA SER A 48 20.28 -21.50 17.67
C SER A 48 20.01 -19.99 17.60
N PRO A 49 20.58 -19.24 16.64
CA PRO A 49 20.37 -17.80 16.57
C PRO A 49 18.87 -17.52 16.52
N SER A 50 18.40 -16.59 17.36
CA SER A 50 16.98 -16.23 17.41
C SER A 50 16.53 -15.64 16.07
N PRO A 51 15.29 -15.91 15.63
CA PRO A 51 14.73 -15.26 14.45
C PRO A 51 14.80 -13.74 14.56
N THR A 52 15.08 -13.07 13.45
CA THR A 52 15.09 -11.60 13.41
C THR A 52 13.67 -11.05 13.31
N THR A 53 13.28 -10.14 14.21
CA THR A 53 11.97 -9.50 14.16
C THR A 53 11.98 -8.34 13.17
N PHE A 54 11.18 -8.46 12.11
CA PHE A 54 10.91 -7.38 11.16
C PHE A 54 9.68 -6.58 11.62
N PHE A 55 9.69 -5.28 11.33
CA PHE A 55 8.57 -4.41 11.68
C PHE A 55 8.46 -3.20 10.75
N GLU A 56 7.25 -2.64 10.68
CA GLU A 56 6.99 -1.33 10.10
C GLU A 56 6.73 -0.32 11.24
N VAL A 57 7.32 0.87 11.15
CA VAL A 57 7.13 1.91 12.17
C VAL A 57 5.78 2.59 12.02
N ARG A 58 4.99 2.55 13.09
CA ARG A 58 3.69 3.19 13.18
C ARG A 58 3.27 3.37 14.64
N ARG A 59 2.33 4.28 14.87
CA ARG A 59 1.68 4.43 16.20
C ARG A 59 0.96 3.12 16.57
N PRO A 60 1.14 2.61 17.80
CA PRO A 60 0.33 1.50 18.30
C PRO A 60 -1.17 1.81 18.24
N ILE A 61 -1.98 0.84 17.85
CA ILE A 61 -3.44 1.01 17.77
C ILE A 61 -3.98 1.30 19.19
N PRO A 62 -4.66 2.44 19.42
CA PRO A 62 -5.30 2.72 20.69
C PRO A 62 -6.43 1.70 20.94
N VAL A 63 -6.24 0.84 21.93
CA VAL A 63 -7.22 -0.17 22.33
C VAL A 63 -7.68 0.06 23.78
N PRO A 64 -8.93 -0.31 24.12
CA PRO A 64 -9.38 -0.33 25.51
C PRO A 64 -8.45 -1.18 26.39
N LYS A 65 -8.28 -0.79 27.67
CA LYS A 65 -7.47 -1.53 28.65
C LYS A 65 -8.00 -2.93 29.00
N SER A 66 -9.24 -3.23 28.62
CA SER A 66 -9.84 -4.56 28.80
C SER A 66 -9.13 -5.61 27.95
N LYS A 67 -9.03 -6.85 28.45
CA LYS A 67 -8.55 -7.97 27.64
C LYS A 67 -9.46 -8.16 26.42
N PRO A 68 -8.90 -8.30 25.20
CA PRO A 68 -9.71 -8.59 24.02
C PRO A 68 -10.28 -10.00 24.08
N CYS A 69 -11.45 -10.18 23.50
CA CYS A 69 -11.88 -11.51 23.09
C CYS A 69 -11.21 -11.86 21.76
N SER A 70 -10.45 -12.95 21.70
CA SER A 70 -9.56 -13.24 20.56
C SER A 70 -9.93 -14.55 19.89
N THR A 71 -9.84 -14.61 18.57
CA THR A 71 -10.07 -15.83 17.79
C THR A 71 -9.01 -16.00 16.71
N LEU A 72 -8.38 -17.17 16.67
CA LEU A 72 -7.52 -17.60 15.57
C LEU A 72 -8.43 -18.19 14.49
N VAL A 73 -8.43 -17.58 13.30
CA VAL A 73 -9.33 -17.98 12.21
C VAL A 73 -8.60 -18.83 11.17
N LEU A 74 -7.31 -18.58 10.96
CA LEU A 74 -6.48 -19.35 10.02
C LEU A 74 -5.10 -19.61 10.63
N LYS A 75 -4.64 -20.85 10.49
CA LYS A 75 -3.24 -21.25 10.64
C LYS A 75 -2.86 -22.05 9.41
N HIS A 76 -1.87 -21.59 8.66
CA HIS A 76 -1.53 -22.20 7.38
C HIS A 76 -0.06 -21.97 6.99
N ASP A 77 0.50 -22.93 6.24
CA ASP A 77 1.85 -22.87 5.69
C ASP A 77 1.78 -22.62 4.18
N PHE A 78 2.22 -21.45 3.73
CA PHE A 78 2.24 -21.08 2.32
C PHE A 78 3.57 -21.47 1.68
N ALA A 79 3.58 -22.60 0.97
CA ALA A 79 4.73 -23.12 0.24
C ALA A 79 4.54 -23.02 -1.30
N TYR A 80 3.81 -23.95 -1.90
CA TYR A 80 3.56 -24.03 -3.35
C TYR A 80 2.15 -23.52 -3.67
N THR A 81 1.91 -22.24 -3.46
CA THR A 81 0.57 -21.62 -3.56
C THR A 81 0.44 -20.67 -4.74
N TYR A 82 1.52 -20.38 -5.46
CA TYR A 82 1.47 -19.60 -6.69
C TYR A 82 0.60 -20.29 -7.75
N GLY A 83 -0.31 -19.54 -8.37
CA GLY A 83 -1.26 -20.06 -9.34
C GLY A 83 -2.30 -21.04 -8.76
N SER A 84 -2.41 -21.12 -7.43
CA SER A 84 -3.43 -21.92 -6.72
C SER A 84 -4.51 -21.01 -6.15
N PRO A 85 -5.70 -21.55 -5.83
CA PRO A 85 -6.74 -20.75 -5.20
C PRO A 85 -6.38 -20.21 -3.81
N PRO A 86 -7.00 -19.10 -3.38
CA PRO A 86 -6.87 -18.60 -2.03
C PRO A 86 -7.25 -19.67 -0.99
N VAL A 87 -6.50 -19.71 0.10
CA VAL A 87 -6.80 -20.58 1.24
C VAL A 87 -8.00 -20.00 1.97
N THR A 88 -9.05 -20.81 2.14
CA THR A 88 -10.29 -20.37 2.79
C THR A 88 -10.46 -20.96 4.17
N ALA A 89 -11.02 -20.17 5.10
CA ALA A 89 -11.48 -20.63 6.41
C ALA A 89 -12.84 -20.01 6.75
N THR A 90 -13.63 -20.69 7.58
CA THR A 90 -14.89 -20.12 8.08
C THR A 90 -14.63 -19.28 9.32
N TYR A 91 -14.87 -17.98 9.23
CA TYR A 91 -15.04 -17.13 10.40
C TYR A 91 -16.44 -17.35 10.99
N SER A 92 -16.53 -17.47 12.30
CA SER A 92 -17.79 -17.44 13.03
C SER A 92 -17.65 -16.53 14.24
N PRO A 93 -18.66 -15.70 14.57
CA PRO A 93 -18.62 -14.88 15.77
C PRO A 93 -18.31 -15.76 16.99
N PRO A 94 -17.19 -15.52 17.70
CA PRO A 94 -16.76 -16.44 18.77
C PRO A 94 -17.78 -16.52 19.91
N SER A 95 -18.38 -17.70 20.11
CA SER A 95 -19.48 -17.93 21.05
C SER A 95 -19.13 -17.68 22.52
N HIS A 96 -17.85 -17.83 22.88
CA HIS A 96 -17.33 -17.53 24.21
C HIS A 96 -17.20 -16.03 24.48
N CYS A 97 -17.20 -15.20 23.43
CA CYS A 97 -17.38 -13.78 23.60
C CYS A 97 -18.87 -13.53 23.79
N HIS A 98 -19.24 -12.79 24.83
CA HIS A 98 -20.63 -12.39 25.05
C HIS A 98 -21.02 -11.32 24.01
N PHE A 99 -21.28 -11.73 22.76
CA PHE A 99 -21.80 -10.88 21.69
C PHE A 99 -23.26 -10.50 21.88
N PHE A 100 -23.94 -11.03 22.91
CA PHE A 100 -25.30 -10.66 23.32
C PHE A 100 -25.40 -9.26 23.97
N GLY A 101 -24.34 -8.44 23.86
CA GLY A 101 -24.22 -7.10 24.43
C GLY A 101 -23.89 -6.04 23.38
N PRO A 102 -23.18 -4.95 23.73
CA PRO A 102 -22.84 -3.89 22.78
C PRO A 102 -21.88 -4.39 21.69
N SER A 103 -22.02 -3.88 20.46
CA SER A 103 -21.08 -4.14 19.37
C SER A 103 -19.63 -3.82 19.80
N PRO A 104 -18.63 -4.55 19.29
CA PRO A 104 -17.23 -4.27 19.63
C PRO A 104 -16.88 -2.82 19.30
N SER A 105 -16.24 -2.13 20.25
CA SER A 105 -15.79 -0.75 20.08
C SER A 105 -14.50 -0.66 19.28
N ARG A 106 -13.67 -1.72 19.30
CA ARG A 106 -12.51 -1.88 18.44
C ARG A 106 -12.39 -3.33 17.99
N ILE A 107 -11.99 -3.53 16.74
CA ILE A 107 -11.66 -4.83 16.16
C ILE A 107 -10.26 -4.71 15.57
N VAL A 108 -9.33 -5.54 16.02
CA VAL A 108 -7.96 -5.57 15.50
C VAL A 108 -7.73 -6.88 14.77
N LEU A 109 -7.39 -6.80 13.49
CA LEU A 109 -6.84 -7.92 12.71
C LEU A 109 -5.37 -8.06 13.08
N GLU A 110 -4.92 -9.28 13.39
CA GLU A 110 -3.52 -9.63 13.58
C GLU A 110 -3.10 -10.70 12.57
N TRP A 111 -2.15 -10.35 11.70
CA TRP A 111 -1.38 -11.28 10.89
C TRP A 111 -0.04 -11.49 11.58
N SER A 112 0.32 -12.72 11.88
CA SER A 112 1.66 -13.06 12.37
C SER A 112 2.26 -14.14 11.48
N ALA A 113 3.53 -13.98 11.14
CA ALA A 113 4.20 -14.92 10.26
C ALA A 113 5.66 -15.14 10.65
N ALA A 114 6.14 -16.34 10.33
CA ALA A 114 7.53 -16.73 10.43
C ALA A 114 7.99 -17.38 9.12
N SER A 115 9.26 -17.19 8.77
CA SER A 115 9.86 -17.85 7.61
C SER A 115 11.37 -17.95 7.78
N SER A 116 11.98 -18.99 7.23
CA SER A 116 13.43 -19.19 7.22
C SER A 116 13.89 -19.70 5.86
N GLY A 117 15.14 -19.43 5.51
CA GLY A 117 15.69 -19.78 4.20
C GLY A 117 15.77 -18.56 3.27
N ARG A 118 15.58 -18.79 1.97
CA ARG A 118 15.65 -17.76 0.93
C ARG A 118 14.30 -17.61 0.25
N GLN A 119 13.80 -16.39 0.16
CA GLN A 119 12.58 -16.06 -0.59
C GLN A 119 12.61 -14.58 -0.97
N PHE A 120 12.01 -14.21 -2.10
CA PHE A 120 11.76 -12.82 -2.46
C PHE A 120 10.44 -12.34 -1.88
N ASP A 121 10.25 -11.04 -1.90
CA ASP A 121 9.03 -10.42 -1.45
C ASP A 121 7.83 -10.84 -2.31
N ARG A 122 6.68 -11.00 -1.65
CA ARG A 122 5.42 -11.41 -2.26
C ARG A 122 4.31 -10.49 -1.77
N ILE A 123 3.48 -10.01 -2.68
CA ILE A 123 2.21 -9.39 -2.29
C ILE A 123 1.18 -10.46 -1.94
N PHE A 124 0.43 -10.19 -0.89
CA PHE A 124 -0.66 -11.02 -0.42
C PHE A 124 -1.87 -10.17 -0.01
N GLY A 125 -3.04 -10.82 0.00
CA GLY A 125 -4.31 -10.22 0.38
C GLY A 125 -5.10 -11.11 1.34
N LEU A 126 -5.93 -10.46 2.15
CA LEU A 126 -6.85 -11.10 3.09
C LEU A 126 -8.23 -10.46 2.96
N TRP A 127 -9.22 -11.30 2.64
CA TRP A 127 -10.62 -10.89 2.48
C TRP A 127 -11.53 -11.62 3.46
N LEU A 128 -12.56 -10.94 3.94
CA LEU A 128 -13.67 -11.52 4.69
C LEU A 128 -14.96 -11.28 3.92
N ALA A 129 -15.68 -12.33 3.54
CA ALA A 129 -16.86 -12.22 2.67
C ALA A 129 -16.57 -11.50 1.33
N GLY A 130 -15.34 -11.62 0.81
CA GLY A 130 -14.87 -10.92 -0.39
C GLY A 130 -14.46 -9.46 -0.19
N VAL A 131 -14.65 -8.90 1.01
CA VAL A 131 -14.23 -7.53 1.38
C VAL A 131 -12.76 -7.56 1.82
N GLU A 132 -11.90 -6.77 1.18
CA GLU A 132 -10.47 -6.75 1.51
C GLU A 132 -10.24 -6.03 2.84
N LEU A 133 -9.51 -6.67 3.75
CA LEU A 133 -9.15 -6.10 5.04
C LEU A 133 -7.67 -5.73 5.10
N LEU A 134 -6.80 -6.45 4.39
CA LEU A 134 -5.36 -6.26 4.41
C LEU A 134 -4.75 -6.60 3.05
N ARG A 135 -3.99 -5.65 2.51
CA ARG A 135 -2.99 -5.85 1.47
C ARG A 135 -1.61 -5.65 2.05
N SER A 136 -0.68 -6.54 1.75
CA SER A 136 0.61 -6.53 2.42
C SER A 136 1.70 -7.18 1.56
N CYS A 137 2.95 -6.83 1.86
CA CYS A 137 4.16 -7.39 1.30
C CYS A 137 4.85 -8.27 2.36
N THR A 138 5.28 -9.47 1.99
CA THR A 138 6.03 -10.34 2.89
C THR A 138 7.40 -9.75 3.23
N ALA A 139 7.91 -10.04 4.41
CA ALA A 139 9.32 -9.83 4.70
C ALA A 139 10.18 -10.90 3.98
N GLU A 140 11.33 -10.51 3.44
CA GLU A 140 12.30 -11.45 2.88
C GLU A 140 13.07 -12.19 4.00
N PRO A 141 12.99 -13.53 4.07
CA PRO A 141 13.63 -14.30 5.11
C PRO A 141 15.15 -14.40 4.95
N ARG A 142 15.78 -14.90 6.01
CA ARG A 142 17.20 -15.28 6.05
C ARG A 142 17.36 -16.70 6.58
N PRO A 143 18.52 -17.35 6.40
CA PRO A 143 18.73 -18.73 6.88
C PRO A 143 18.43 -18.94 8.37
N THR A 144 18.71 -17.94 9.22
CA THR A 144 18.44 -18.00 10.67
C THR A 144 16.98 -17.73 11.06
N GLY A 145 16.11 -17.47 10.08
CA GLY A 145 14.69 -17.18 10.29
C GLY A 145 14.37 -15.72 10.60
N ILE A 146 13.13 -15.37 10.31
CA ILE A 146 12.49 -14.08 10.61
C ILE A 146 11.12 -14.30 11.22
N VAL A 147 10.64 -13.28 11.93
CA VAL A 147 9.25 -13.16 12.40
C VAL A 147 8.76 -11.75 12.16
N TRP A 148 7.48 -11.58 11.84
CA TRP A 148 6.86 -10.26 11.79
C TRP A 148 5.36 -10.35 12.08
N THR A 149 4.81 -9.21 12.52
CA THR A 149 3.40 -9.09 12.86
C THR A 149 2.83 -7.79 12.29
N VAL A 150 1.68 -7.90 11.64
CA VAL A 150 0.86 -6.77 11.19
C VAL A 150 -0.41 -6.74 12.04
N ARG A 151 -0.70 -5.59 12.64
CA ARG A 151 -1.96 -5.35 13.37
C ARG A 151 -2.75 -4.23 12.71
N LYS A 152 -3.99 -4.42 12.28
CA LYS A 152 -4.77 -3.37 11.62
C LYS A 152 -6.08 -3.11 12.35
N ASP A 153 -6.45 -1.85 12.54
CA ASP A 153 -7.77 -1.50 13.03
C ASP A 153 -8.79 -1.75 11.90
N VAL A 154 -9.59 -2.78 12.07
CA VAL A 154 -10.64 -3.20 11.12
C VAL A 154 -12.03 -2.91 11.66
N THR A 155 -12.15 -2.01 12.64
CA THR A 155 -13.44 -1.61 13.24
C THR A 155 -14.40 -1.02 12.21
N ARG A 156 -13.87 -0.40 11.14
CA ARG A 156 -14.69 0.12 10.04
C ARG A 156 -15.51 -0.97 9.33
N TYR A 157 -15.08 -2.24 9.42
CA TYR A 157 -15.75 -3.40 8.81
C TYR A 157 -16.67 -4.16 9.77
N ARG A 158 -17.07 -3.55 10.90
CA ARG A 158 -17.81 -4.22 11.99
C ARG A 158 -19.02 -5.04 11.54
N SER A 159 -19.72 -4.62 10.48
CA SER A 159 -20.94 -5.27 9.99
C SER A 159 -20.69 -6.71 9.53
N LEU A 160 -19.49 -7.00 9.00
CA LEU A 160 -19.09 -8.34 8.56
C LEU A 160 -18.97 -9.33 9.71
N PHE A 161 -18.57 -8.87 10.89
CA PHE A 161 -18.24 -9.73 12.04
C PHE A 161 -19.47 -10.18 12.84
N SER A 162 -20.67 -9.78 12.44
CA SER A 162 -21.92 -10.13 13.14
C SER A 162 -22.46 -11.51 12.76
N GLN A 163 -21.97 -12.10 11.66
CA GLN A 163 -22.44 -13.37 11.13
C GLN A 163 -21.24 -14.24 10.71
N PRO A 164 -21.43 -15.56 10.54
CA PRO A 164 -20.42 -16.39 9.91
C PRO A 164 -20.07 -15.89 8.51
N GLN A 165 -18.79 -15.87 8.17
CA GLN A 165 -18.28 -15.40 6.88
C GLN A 165 -17.16 -16.32 6.39
N THR A 166 -16.91 -16.30 5.09
CA THR A 166 -15.72 -16.94 4.51
C THR A 166 -14.55 -15.98 4.55
N LEU A 167 -13.49 -16.34 5.28
CA LEU A 167 -12.17 -15.74 5.17
C LEU A 167 -11.45 -16.36 3.96
N ALA A 168 -10.82 -15.54 3.13
CA ALA A 168 -9.94 -15.97 2.04
C ALA A 168 -8.59 -15.28 2.18
N VAL A 169 -7.50 -16.03 2.07
CA VAL A 169 -6.13 -15.52 2.12
C VAL A 169 -5.36 -16.02 0.90
N PHE A 170 -4.82 -15.09 0.12
CA PHE A 170 -3.95 -15.42 -0.99
C PHE A 170 -2.57 -14.87 -0.75
N LEU A 171 -1.58 -15.76 -0.69
CA LEU A 171 -0.16 -15.47 -0.71
C LEU A 171 0.44 -16.42 -1.73
N GLY A 172 0.76 -15.93 -2.93
CA GLY A 172 1.34 -16.72 -4.01
C GLY A 172 2.82 -16.98 -3.75
N ASN A 173 3.17 -18.16 -3.25
CA ASN A 173 4.54 -18.55 -2.96
C ASN A 173 5.04 -19.68 -3.86
N ILE A 174 6.34 -19.71 -4.09
CA ILE A 174 7.04 -20.78 -4.81
C ILE A 174 8.17 -21.24 -3.91
N VAL A 175 8.27 -22.54 -3.70
CA VAL A 175 9.38 -23.18 -3.01
C VAL A 175 10.11 -24.09 -3.98
N ASP A 176 11.43 -24.06 -4.03
CA ASP A 176 12.25 -24.95 -4.85
C ASP A 176 13.68 -25.04 -4.27
N GLU A 177 14.63 -25.55 -5.05
CA GLU A 177 16.04 -25.67 -4.63
C GLU A 177 16.71 -24.30 -4.36
N THR A 178 16.18 -23.21 -4.94
CA THR A 178 16.68 -21.84 -4.76
C THR A 178 15.87 -21.09 -3.71
N TYR A 179 14.54 -21.15 -3.80
CA TYR A 179 13.60 -20.46 -2.92
C TYR A 179 13.11 -21.43 -1.85
N THR A 180 13.75 -21.43 -0.68
CA THR A 180 13.47 -22.41 0.38
C THR A 180 12.51 -21.90 1.45
N GLY A 181 12.13 -20.61 1.38
CA GLY A 181 11.29 -19.96 2.39
C GLY A 181 9.81 -20.31 2.30
N VAL A 182 9.36 -21.16 3.22
CA VAL A 182 7.93 -21.38 3.53
C VAL A 182 7.46 -20.28 4.49
N TYR A 183 6.26 -19.76 4.28
CA TYR A 183 5.66 -18.77 5.17
C TYR A 183 4.64 -19.44 6.10
N HIS A 184 4.96 -19.50 7.39
CA HIS A 184 4.10 -20.03 8.44
C HIS A 184 3.23 -18.90 9.00
N VAL A 185 1.92 -18.92 8.76
CA VAL A 185 1.03 -17.79 9.01
C VAL A 185 -0.07 -18.14 10.00
N ASN A 186 -0.33 -17.22 10.94
CA ASN A 186 -1.53 -17.19 11.77
C ASN A 186 -2.30 -15.88 11.55
N VAL A 187 -3.62 -16.00 11.39
CA VAL A 187 -4.54 -14.86 11.29
C VAL A 187 -5.52 -14.89 12.45
N SER A 188 -5.55 -13.81 13.24
CA SER A 188 -6.43 -13.66 14.39
C SER A 188 -7.24 -12.36 14.33
N PHE A 189 -8.43 -12.36 14.93
CA PHE A 189 -9.19 -11.14 15.24
C PHE A 189 -9.29 -10.95 16.74
N HIS A 190 -9.09 -9.71 17.19
CA HIS A 190 -9.19 -9.29 18.59
C HIS A 190 -10.32 -8.27 18.75
N PHE A 191 -11.36 -8.65 19.49
CA PHE A 191 -12.55 -7.85 19.75
C PHE A 191 -12.45 -7.17 21.12
N TYR A 192 -12.51 -5.85 21.14
CA TYR A 192 -12.55 -5.06 22.37
C TYR A 192 -13.93 -4.43 22.53
N PHE A 193 -14.49 -4.54 23.73
CA PHE A 193 -15.84 -4.06 24.04
C PHE A 193 -15.78 -2.85 24.98
N ALA A 194 -16.56 -1.82 24.69
CA ALA A 194 -16.74 -0.68 25.58
C ALA A 194 -17.95 -0.90 26.50
N ARG A 195 -17.90 -0.36 27.73
CA ARG A 195 -19.01 -0.47 28.71
C ARG A 195 -20.30 0.22 28.25
N ARG A 196 -20.21 1.21 27.35
CA ARG A 196 -21.36 1.90 26.73
C ARG A 196 -21.00 2.25 25.27
N PRO A 197 -21.66 1.65 24.27
CA PRO A 197 -21.46 2.05 22.89
C PRO A 197 -22.13 3.42 22.69
N PRO A 198 -21.48 4.37 22.00
CA PRO A 198 -22.15 5.61 21.61
C PRO A 198 -23.30 5.29 20.64
N PRO A 199 -24.39 6.09 20.64
CA PRO A 199 -25.46 5.92 19.66
C PRO A 199 -24.90 6.07 18.24
N PRO A 200 -25.47 5.39 17.23
CA PRO A 200 -25.08 5.59 15.84
C PRO A 200 -25.17 7.08 15.47
N VAL A 201 -24.14 7.53 14.77
CA VAL A 201 -23.97 8.87 14.22
C VAL A 201 -23.57 8.74 12.76
N PHE A 202 -23.60 9.85 12.02
CA PHE A 202 -23.25 9.90 10.60
C PHE A 202 -21.91 9.22 10.27
N ASP A 203 -20.97 9.22 11.22
CA ASP A 203 -19.62 8.64 11.09
C ASP A 203 -19.42 7.30 11.81
N SER A 204 -20.50 6.64 12.19
CA SER A 204 -20.41 5.24 12.63
C SER A 204 -19.92 4.36 11.47
N PRO A 205 -19.27 3.21 11.73
CA PRO A 205 -18.93 2.29 10.66
C PRO A 205 -20.16 1.85 9.86
N ALA A 206 -19.98 1.61 8.57
CA ALA A 206 -21.04 1.29 7.62
C ALA A 206 -21.90 0.10 8.07
N ASP A 207 -23.20 0.16 7.71
CA ASP A 207 -24.19 -0.87 8.05
C ASP A 207 -24.07 -2.08 7.12
N LEU A 208 -23.67 -1.84 5.88
CA LEU A 208 -23.43 -2.85 4.85
C LEU A 208 -22.15 -2.52 4.09
N ILE A 209 -21.37 -3.55 3.74
CA ILE A 209 -20.19 -3.41 2.90
C ILE A 209 -20.31 -4.41 1.75
N ILE A 210 -20.32 -3.90 0.52
CA ILE A 210 -20.41 -4.73 -0.68
C ILE A 210 -19.02 -4.83 -1.31
N PRO A 211 -18.49 -6.05 -1.55
CA PRO A 211 -17.20 -6.23 -2.20
C PRO A 211 -17.26 -6.01 -3.71
N ILE A 212 -16.43 -5.10 -4.19
CA ILE A 212 -16.14 -4.86 -5.62
C ILE A 212 -14.82 -5.55 -5.92
N SER A 213 -14.88 -6.88 -5.96
CA SER A 213 -13.76 -7.81 -6.15
C SER A 213 -14.22 -9.04 -6.95
N ASN A 214 -13.26 -9.80 -7.47
CA ASN A 214 -13.49 -11.10 -8.08
C ASN A 214 -14.05 -12.09 -7.05
N SER A 215 -14.80 -13.08 -7.52
CA SER A 215 -15.44 -14.10 -6.67
C SER A 215 -14.72 -15.44 -6.77
N LEU A 216 -14.64 -16.16 -5.66
CA LEU A 216 -14.06 -17.51 -5.62
C LEU A 216 -14.89 -18.52 -6.45
N PRO A 217 -14.26 -19.61 -6.95
CA PRO A 217 -12.83 -19.92 -6.93
C PRO A 217 -12.06 -19.20 -8.05
N LEU A 218 -10.80 -18.86 -7.79
CA LEU A 218 -9.86 -18.22 -8.72
C LEU A 218 -8.48 -18.85 -8.48
N ASN A 219 -7.54 -18.77 -9.42
CA ASN A 219 -6.14 -19.19 -9.21
C ASN A 219 -5.23 -17.99 -8.89
N ASP A 220 -5.78 -17.01 -8.19
CA ASP A 220 -5.17 -15.73 -7.82
C ASP A 220 -5.93 -15.12 -6.62
N GLY A 221 -5.50 -13.96 -6.11
CA GLY A 221 -6.25 -13.14 -5.17
C GLY A 221 -7.58 -12.63 -5.74
N LEU A 222 -8.42 -12.05 -4.87
CA LEU A 222 -9.76 -11.57 -5.29
C LEU A 222 -9.70 -10.20 -5.99
N TRP A 223 -8.52 -9.61 -6.17
CA TRP A 223 -8.34 -8.37 -6.92
C TRP A 223 -8.58 -8.54 -8.43
N PHE A 224 -8.94 -7.46 -9.11
CA PHE A 224 -8.85 -7.36 -10.56
C PHE A 224 -7.42 -7.05 -11.00
N GLN A 225 -7.02 -7.50 -12.19
CA GLN A 225 -5.75 -7.12 -12.82
C GLN A 225 -6.00 -6.14 -13.99
N ILE A 226 -5.47 -4.92 -13.89
CA ILE A 226 -5.37 -4.00 -15.03
C ILE A 226 -4.09 -4.31 -15.79
N LYS A 227 -4.21 -4.59 -17.08
CA LYS A 227 -3.12 -5.10 -17.94
C LYS A 227 -2.48 -4.07 -18.86
N ASN A 228 -3.07 -2.88 -18.97
CA ASN A 228 -2.56 -1.74 -19.74
C ASN A 228 -3.45 -0.51 -19.51
N SER A 229 -3.04 0.62 -20.08
CA SER A 229 -3.74 1.91 -19.98
C SER A 229 -5.15 1.98 -20.58
N THR A 230 -5.55 1.02 -21.41
CA THR A 230 -6.91 0.96 -22.00
C THR A 230 -7.83 -0.02 -21.28
N ALA A 231 -7.27 -0.89 -20.44
CA ALA A 231 -8.05 -1.87 -19.70
C ALA A 231 -8.83 -1.21 -18.57
N VAL A 232 -10.11 -1.57 -18.48
CA VAL A 232 -11.01 -1.22 -17.40
C VAL A 232 -11.52 -2.52 -16.77
N GLN A 233 -11.57 -2.59 -15.45
CA GLN A 233 -12.08 -3.74 -14.70
C GLN A 233 -13.04 -3.28 -13.61
N GLY A 234 -14.01 -4.10 -13.26
CA GLY A 234 -15.05 -3.66 -12.34
C GLY A 234 -16.13 -4.70 -12.10
N LYS A 235 -17.20 -4.26 -11.44
CA LYS A 235 -18.33 -5.11 -11.09
C LYS A 235 -19.63 -4.33 -11.15
N ASN A 236 -20.70 -4.98 -11.61
CA ASN A 236 -22.05 -4.45 -11.50
C ASN A 236 -22.62 -4.75 -10.11
N VAL A 237 -23.14 -3.72 -9.44
CA VAL A 237 -23.68 -3.81 -8.09
C VAL A 237 -25.06 -3.17 -8.04
N THR A 238 -26.02 -3.84 -7.40
CA THR A 238 -27.33 -3.26 -7.06
C THR A 238 -27.30 -2.76 -5.62
N LEU A 239 -27.64 -1.49 -5.41
CA LEU A 239 -27.59 -0.86 -4.09
C LEU A 239 -28.96 -0.95 -3.39
N PRO A 240 -29.00 -1.11 -2.05
CA PRO A 240 -30.22 -0.97 -1.27
C PRO A 240 -30.79 0.44 -1.39
N ARG A 241 -32.06 0.55 -1.80
CA ARG A 241 -32.72 1.85 -2.10
C ARG A 241 -32.82 2.80 -0.91
N ASN A 242 -32.61 2.31 0.31
CA ASN A 242 -32.65 3.10 1.54
C ASN A 242 -31.26 3.57 2.01
N ALA A 243 -30.21 3.43 1.19
CA ALA A 243 -28.91 3.99 1.55
C ALA A 243 -28.96 5.53 1.62
N TYR A 244 -28.29 6.11 2.62
CA TYR A 244 -28.20 7.56 2.78
C TYR A 244 -26.78 8.14 2.71
N ARG A 245 -25.78 7.28 2.78
CA ARG A 245 -24.37 7.62 2.57
C ARG A 245 -23.68 6.44 1.89
N ALA A 246 -22.70 6.72 1.04
CA ALA A 246 -21.89 5.71 0.39
C ALA A 246 -20.47 6.21 0.13
N ALA A 247 -19.47 5.40 0.49
CA ALA A 247 -18.07 5.65 0.20
C ALA A 247 -17.43 4.39 -0.38
N ILE A 248 -16.53 4.55 -1.34
CA ILE A 248 -15.76 3.45 -1.91
C ILE A 248 -14.32 3.53 -1.41
N GLU A 249 -13.86 2.45 -0.78
CA GLU A 249 -12.49 2.28 -0.31
C GLU A 249 -11.75 1.39 -1.31
N VAL A 250 -10.71 1.91 -1.95
CA VAL A 250 -9.97 1.22 -3.02
C VAL A 250 -8.61 0.76 -2.53
N TYR A 251 -8.26 -0.49 -2.80
CA TYR A 251 -6.93 -1.06 -2.55
C TYR A 251 -6.17 -1.18 -3.85
N ILE A 252 -4.89 -0.79 -3.86
CA ILE A 252 -4.04 -0.77 -5.06
C ILE A 252 -2.67 -1.38 -4.76
N SER A 253 -2.16 -2.20 -5.67
CA SER A 253 -0.73 -2.55 -5.77
C SER A 253 -0.31 -2.67 -7.23
N TYR A 254 0.96 -2.44 -7.52
CA TYR A 254 1.52 -2.35 -8.87
C TYR A 254 2.79 -3.20 -8.95
N HIS A 255 2.94 -3.95 -10.04
CA HIS A 255 3.93 -5.03 -10.13
C HIS A 255 4.52 -5.11 -11.53
N SER A 256 5.50 -6.01 -11.70
CA SER A 256 6.20 -6.20 -12.97
C SER A 256 6.78 -4.87 -13.47
N ASN A 257 6.51 -4.48 -14.72
CA ASN A 257 7.08 -3.27 -15.30
C ASN A 257 6.60 -1.97 -14.62
N ASP A 258 5.55 -2.03 -13.82
CA ASP A 258 5.08 -0.89 -13.02
C ASP A 258 5.47 -0.98 -11.54
N GLU A 259 6.22 -1.98 -11.09
CA GLU A 259 6.72 -2.03 -9.69
C GLU A 259 7.50 -0.76 -9.30
N PHE A 260 8.20 -0.18 -10.29
CA PHE A 260 9.01 1.02 -10.14
C PHE A 260 8.55 2.16 -11.07
N TRP A 261 7.26 2.26 -11.36
CA TRP A 261 6.72 3.20 -12.36
C TRP A 261 7.24 4.65 -12.25
N TYR A 262 7.57 5.11 -11.05
CA TYR A 262 8.13 6.45 -10.75
C TYR A 262 9.56 6.68 -11.28
N THR A 263 10.26 5.62 -11.70
CA THR A 263 11.57 5.66 -12.37
C THR A 263 11.48 5.35 -13.88
N ASN A 264 10.28 5.09 -14.41
CA ASN A 264 10.14 4.72 -15.83
C ASN A 264 10.38 5.94 -16.75
N PRO A 265 11.30 5.83 -17.73
CA PRO A 265 11.50 6.91 -18.70
C PRO A 265 10.34 6.98 -19.71
N PRO A 266 10.24 8.09 -20.46
CA PRO A 266 9.31 8.18 -21.59
C PRO A 266 9.67 7.22 -22.73
N ASN A 267 8.66 6.77 -23.48
CA ASN A 267 8.86 5.88 -24.63
C ASN A 267 9.75 6.51 -25.73
N SER A 268 9.77 7.84 -25.86
CA SER A 268 10.65 8.56 -26.79
C SER A 268 12.13 8.38 -26.46
N TYR A 269 12.50 8.33 -25.17
CA TYR A 269 13.87 8.05 -24.74
C TYR A 269 14.28 6.61 -25.05
N ILE A 270 13.40 5.64 -24.75
CA ILE A 270 13.63 4.22 -25.02
C ILE A 270 13.84 3.99 -26.52
N SER A 271 12.93 4.51 -27.35
CA SER A 271 12.99 4.35 -28.80
C SER A 271 14.19 5.04 -29.44
N LYS A 272 14.52 6.27 -29.02
CA LYS A 272 15.67 7.01 -29.55
C LYS A 272 17.01 6.32 -29.29
N ASN A 273 17.12 5.64 -28.14
CA ASN A 273 18.32 4.91 -27.71
C ASN A 273 18.29 3.41 -28.05
N ASN A 274 17.26 2.93 -28.77
CA ASN A 274 17.08 1.51 -29.11
C ASN A 274 17.17 0.57 -27.88
N LEU A 275 16.63 0.99 -26.75
CA LEU A 275 16.66 0.22 -25.51
C LEU A 275 15.58 -0.88 -25.53
N THR A 276 15.94 -2.08 -25.08
CA THR A 276 15.06 -3.25 -25.00
C THR A 276 14.90 -3.71 -23.56
N GLY A 277 13.71 -4.20 -23.19
CA GLY A 277 13.44 -4.73 -21.85
C GLY A 277 13.27 -3.65 -20.76
N ILE A 278 13.03 -2.41 -21.16
CA ILE A 278 12.91 -1.25 -20.26
C ILE A 278 11.44 -0.88 -20.14
N ALA A 279 10.96 -0.79 -18.90
CA ALA A 279 9.62 -0.31 -18.62
C ALA A 279 9.48 1.16 -19.01
N GLY A 280 8.46 1.47 -19.81
CA GLY A 280 8.22 2.80 -20.35
C GLY A 280 7.01 3.50 -19.75
N ASN A 281 6.31 4.26 -20.61
CA ASN A 281 5.13 5.06 -20.31
C ASN A 281 5.34 6.22 -19.31
N GLY A 282 6.59 6.60 -19.04
CA GLY A 282 6.92 7.73 -18.18
C GLY A 282 6.52 7.53 -16.72
N ALA A 283 6.81 8.54 -15.91
CA ALA A 283 6.76 8.44 -14.46
C ALA A 283 5.41 8.74 -13.82
N PHE A 284 4.29 8.80 -14.55
CA PHE A 284 2.99 9.18 -13.97
C PHE A 284 1.94 8.08 -14.14
N ARG A 285 1.21 7.78 -13.05
CA ARG A 285 0.09 6.83 -13.00
C ARG A 285 -1.07 7.45 -12.22
N GLU A 286 -2.28 7.30 -12.74
CA GLU A 286 -3.52 7.68 -12.05
C GLU A 286 -4.49 6.51 -12.10
N VAL A 287 -5.01 6.10 -10.95
CA VAL A 287 -6.14 5.17 -10.88
C VAL A 287 -7.44 5.96 -10.92
N THR A 288 -8.29 5.73 -11.92
CA THR A 288 -9.63 6.33 -12.01
C THR A 288 -10.67 5.39 -11.43
N VAL A 289 -11.59 5.93 -10.62
CA VAL A 289 -12.79 5.23 -10.14
C VAL A 289 -13.99 5.75 -10.89
N ARG A 290 -14.73 4.84 -11.53
CA ARG A 290 -15.83 5.16 -12.43
C ARG A 290 -17.14 4.55 -11.95
N LEU A 291 -18.22 5.30 -12.11
CA LEU A 291 -19.59 4.89 -11.83
C LEU A 291 -20.41 5.10 -13.10
N ASP A 292 -20.94 4.03 -13.68
CA ASP A 292 -21.66 4.06 -14.97
C ASP A 292 -20.90 4.81 -16.09
N GLY A 293 -19.57 4.69 -16.10
CA GLY A 293 -18.67 5.35 -17.05
C GLY A 293 -18.14 6.74 -16.61
N ASP A 294 -18.81 7.42 -15.68
CA ASP A 294 -18.39 8.74 -15.17
C ASP A 294 -17.28 8.62 -14.13
N VAL A 295 -16.21 9.43 -14.22
CA VAL A 295 -15.13 9.42 -13.22
C VAL A 295 -15.60 10.12 -11.95
N VAL A 296 -15.88 9.34 -10.90
CA VAL A 296 -16.38 9.85 -9.59
C VAL A 296 -15.25 10.12 -8.59
N GLY A 297 -14.05 9.61 -8.86
CA GLY A 297 -12.86 9.87 -8.08
C GLY A 297 -11.58 9.43 -8.79
N ALA A 298 -10.44 9.89 -8.29
CA ALA A 298 -9.11 9.49 -8.75
C ALA A 298 -8.20 9.21 -7.57
N ILE A 299 -7.14 8.44 -7.79
CA ILE A 299 -6.12 8.10 -6.80
C ILE A 299 -4.75 8.22 -7.47
N TRP A 300 -3.89 9.06 -6.89
CA TRP A 300 -2.46 9.11 -7.19
C TRP A 300 -1.75 8.43 -6.01
N PRO A 301 -1.39 7.14 -6.15
CA PRO A 301 -1.06 6.32 -5.00
C PRO A 301 0.23 6.80 -4.33
N PHE A 302 0.28 6.70 -3.01
CA PHE A 302 1.53 6.75 -2.27
C PHE A 302 2.48 5.68 -2.83
N THR A 303 3.75 6.07 -3.06
CA THR A 303 4.75 5.18 -3.62
C THR A 303 5.31 4.23 -2.56
N VAL A 304 4.56 3.15 -2.31
CA VAL A 304 5.04 2.02 -1.51
C VAL A 304 6.22 1.38 -2.23
N ILE A 305 7.32 1.20 -1.51
CA ILE A 305 8.46 0.39 -1.96
C ILE A 305 8.35 -0.96 -1.28
N TYR A 306 8.35 -2.06 -2.05
CA TYR A 306 8.25 -3.40 -1.49
C TYR A 306 9.56 -3.83 -0.82
N THR A 307 9.51 -4.87 0.00
CA THR A 307 10.66 -5.29 0.82
C THR A 307 11.85 -5.81 0.01
N GLY A 308 11.64 -6.11 -1.29
CA GLY A 308 12.69 -6.39 -2.27
C GLY A 308 13.14 -5.20 -3.13
N GLY A 309 12.42 -4.07 -3.09
CA GLY A 309 12.52 -3.01 -4.08
C GLY A 309 13.73 -2.08 -3.92
N ILE A 310 14.26 -1.58 -5.04
CA ILE A 310 15.42 -0.67 -5.17
C ILE A 310 16.72 -1.28 -4.64
N ASN A 311 16.81 -1.50 -3.33
CA ASN A 311 17.88 -2.22 -2.67
C ASN A 311 17.28 -2.97 -1.47
N PRO A 312 17.19 -4.31 -1.52
CA PRO A 312 16.51 -5.10 -0.50
C PRO A 312 17.19 -5.04 0.88
N LEU A 313 18.44 -4.60 0.97
CA LEU A 313 19.16 -4.44 2.24
C LEU A 313 18.68 -3.24 3.06
N LEU A 314 17.97 -2.29 2.45
CA LEU A 314 17.41 -1.12 3.15
C LEU A 314 16.26 -1.53 4.09
N TRP A 315 15.49 -2.55 3.72
CA TRP A 315 14.21 -2.87 4.36
C TRP A 315 14.34 -3.88 5.50
N ARG A 316 15.51 -3.93 6.15
CA ARG A 316 15.90 -4.95 7.12
C ARG A 316 16.49 -4.30 8.39
N PRO A 317 15.94 -4.58 9.59
CA PRO A 317 14.63 -5.17 9.88
C PRO A 317 13.47 -4.15 9.83
N ILE A 318 13.75 -2.88 9.51
CA ILE A 318 12.75 -1.81 9.40
C ILE A 318 12.22 -1.82 7.96
N SER A 319 10.96 -2.22 7.79
CA SER A 319 10.33 -2.28 6.47
C SER A 319 9.98 -0.89 5.93
N ALA A 320 9.82 -0.77 4.61
CA ALA A 320 9.41 0.47 3.98
C ALA A 320 8.03 0.95 4.48
N ILE A 321 7.79 2.27 4.48
CA ILE A 321 6.49 2.85 4.83
C ILE A 321 5.38 2.20 3.98
N GLY A 322 4.35 1.65 4.62
CA GLY A 322 3.18 1.06 3.97
C GLY A 322 3.43 -0.28 3.27
N SER A 323 4.58 -0.91 3.45
CA SER A 323 4.87 -2.22 2.84
C SER A 323 4.16 -3.37 3.57
N PHE A 324 4.00 -3.28 4.89
CA PHE A 324 3.33 -4.31 5.67
C PHE A 324 1.82 -4.08 5.80
N ASP A 325 1.35 -2.84 5.65
CA ASP A 325 -0.07 -2.48 5.54
C ASP A 325 -0.21 -1.44 4.43
N LEU A 326 -0.47 -1.90 3.20
CA LEU A 326 -0.58 -1.01 2.05
C LEU A 326 -1.77 -0.06 2.23
N PRO A 327 -1.64 1.23 1.84
CA PRO A 327 -2.72 2.18 1.95
C PRO A 327 -3.95 1.78 1.12
N SER A 328 -5.13 2.03 1.68
CA SER A 328 -6.40 2.10 0.95
C SER A 328 -6.84 3.57 0.80
N TYR A 329 -7.70 3.85 -0.17
CA TYR A 329 -8.09 5.22 -0.52
C TYR A 329 -9.61 5.36 -0.53
N ASP A 330 -10.14 6.28 0.27
CA ASP A 330 -11.57 6.53 0.40
C ASP A 330 -12.05 7.62 -0.58
N ILE A 331 -13.11 7.32 -1.32
CA ILE A 331 -13.80 8.26 -2.23
C ILE A 331 -15.28 8.33 -1.82
N GLU A 332 -15.75 9.53 -1.51
CA GLU A 332 -17.13 9.78 -1.09
C GLU A 332 -18.04 9.89 -2.33
N ILE A 333 -18.98 8.96 -2.46
CA ILE A 333 -19.90 8.89 -3.60
C ILE A 333 -21.35 9.23 -3.22
N THR A 334 -21.60 9.65 -1.97
CA THR A 334 -22.91 10.11 -1.50
C THR A 334 -23.60 11.11 -2.45
N PRO A 335 -22.91 12.10 -3.06
CA PRO A 335 -23.53 13.02 -4.02
C PRO A 335 -24.24 12.32 -5.20
N PHE A 336 -23.80 11.11 -5.58
CA PHE A 336 -24.33 10.36 -6.72
C PHE A 336 -25.48 9.41 -6.36
N LEU A 337 -25.79 9.20 -5.06
CA LEU A 337 -26.81 8.25 -4.61
C LEU A 337 -28.17 8.46 -5.27
N GLY A 338 -28.57 9.72 -5.50
CA GLY A 338 -29.83 10.03 -6.19
C GLY A 338 -29.97 9.42 -7.59
N ARG A 339 -28.86 9.04 -8.24
CA ARG A 339 -28.83 8.39 -9.56
C ARG A 339 -28.79 6.87 -9.51
N ILE A 340 -28.26 6.30 -8.41
CA ILE A 340 -27.89 4.87 -8.33
C ILE A 340 -28.71 4.05 -7.33
N LEU A 341 -29.75 4.65 -6.75
CA LEU A 341 -30.69 4.00 -5.84
C LEU A 341 -32.02 3.63 -6.53
N ASP A 342 -31.99 3.37 -7.83
CA ASP A 342 -33.18 3.00 -8.62
C ASP A 342 -33.51 1.49 -8.55
N GLY A 343 -32.67 0.70 -7.85
CA GLY A 343 -32.79 -0.75 -7.73
C GLY A 343 -32.31 -1.55 -8.94
N LYS A 344 -31.61 -0.92 -9.88
CA LYS A 344 -30.91 -1.60 -10.97
C LYS A 344 -29.43 -1.82 -10.60
N GLY A 345 -28.73 -2.58 -11.44
CA GLY A 345 -27.29 -2.72 -11.35
C GLY A 345 -26.57 -1.52 -11.95
N HIS A 346 -25.57 -1.01 -11.23
CA HIS A 346 -24.69 0.07 -11.64
C HIS A 346 -23.24 -0.44 -11.72
N SER A 347 -22.47 0.02 -12.70
CA SER A 347 -21.11 -0.45 -12.92
C SER A 347 -20.11 0.38 -12.11
N PHE A 348 -19.38 -0.29 -11.22
CA PHE A 348 -18.23 0.29 -10.52
C PHE A 348 -16.95 -0.23 -11.17
N GLU A 349 -16.17 0.67 -11.74
CA GLU A 349 -15.06 0.34 -12.63
C GLU A 349 -13.78 1.10 -12.28
N PHE A 350 -12.64 0.48 -12.58
CA PHE A 350 -11.30 0.98 -12.33
C PHE A 350 -10.48 0.92 -13.61
N GLY A 351 -9.65 1.94 -13.83
CA GLY A 351 -8.67 1.98 -14.90
C GLY A 351 -7.43 2.74 -14.42
N VAL A 352 -6.30 2.55 -15.10
CA VAL A 352 -5.04 3.16 -14.69
C VAL A 352 -4.38 3.86 -15.88
N THR A 353 -4.25 5.19 -15.80
CA THR A 353 -3.56 6.01 -16.80
C THR A 353 -2.10 5.57 -16.92
N ASN A 354 -1.63 5.40 -18.15
CA ASN A 354 -0.26 4.97 -18.50
C ASN A 354 0.16 3.59 -17.95
N ALA A 355 -0.77 2.79 -17.44
CA ALA A 355 -0.43 1.48 -16.91
C ALA A 355 0.21 0.55 -17.94
N LEU A 356 1.12 -0.27 -17.41
CA LEU A 356 1.69 -1.45 -18.01
C LEU A 356 0.88 -2.67 -17.52
N ASP A 357 1.55 -3.79 -17.27
CA ASP A 357 0.97 -5.12 -17.37
C ASP A 357 0.30 -5.68 -16.10
N VAL A 358 0.64 -5.16 -14.90
CA VAL A 358 0.12 -5.73 -13.65
C VAL A 358 -0.19 -4.66 -12.60
N TRP A 359 -1.46 -4.26 -12.51
CA TRP A 359 -2.01 -3.56 -11.34
C TRP A 359 -3.13 -4.36 -10.71
N PHE A 360 -3.02 -4.62 -9.41
CA PHE A 360 -4.08 -5.26 -8.64
C PHE A 360 -4.95 -4.21 -7.97
N ILE A 361 -6.24 -4.25 -8.29
CA ILE A 361 -7.23 -3.30 -7.79
C ILE A 361 -8.51 -4.02 -7.39
N ASP A 362 -9.05 -3.67 -6.24
CA ASP A 362 -10.41 -3.98 -5.81
C ASP A 362 -10.88 -2.91 -4.83
N ALA A 363 -12.14 -2.99 -4.42
CA ALA A 363 -12.70 -2.02 -3.50
C ALA A 363 -13.79 -2.58 -2.60
N ASN A 364 -14.02 -1.85 -1.51
CA ASN A 364 -15.10 -2.06 -0.57
C ASN A 364 -16.09 -0.90 -0.67
N LEU A 365 -17.32 -1.18 -1.06
CA LEU A 365 -18.39 -0.19 -1.08
C LEU A 365 -19.08 -0.15 0.29
N HIS A 366 -18.74 0.87 1.07
CA HIS A 366 -19.30 1.13 2.40
C HIS A 366 -20.64 1.87 2.27
N LEU A 367 -21.70 1.31 2.84
CA LEU A 367 -23.07 1.84 2.76
C LEU A 367 -23.67 2.06 4.15
N TRP A 368 -24.28 3.22 4.34
CA TRP A 368 -25.08 3.53 5.53
C TRP A 368 -26.55 3.53 5.16
N LEU A 369 -27.35 2.78 5.91
CA LEU A 369 -28.72 2.45 5.57
C LEU A 369 -29.70 3.13 6.53
N ASP A 370 -30.77 3.68 5.97
CA ASP A 370 -31.86 4.22 6.78
C ASP A 370 -32.80 3.10 7.22
N SER A 371 -32.75 2.72 8.49
CA SER A 371 -33.61 1.67 9.04
C SER A 371 -35.07 2.09 9.20
N LYS A 372 -35.39 3.38 9.07
CA LYS A 372 -36.75 3.92 9.22
C LYS A 372 -37.43 4.22 7.88
N SER A 373 -36.72 4.08 6.76
CA SER A 373 -37.26 4.30 5.43
C SER A 373 -36.93 3.12 4.52
N SER A 374 -37.86 2.76 3.63
CA SER A 374 -37.64 1.73 2.61
C SER A 374 -36.94 2.28 1.35
N PHE A 375 -36.90 3.60 1.18
CA PHE A 375 -36.19 4.26 0.08
C PHE A 375 -35.72 5.66 0.50
N THR A 376 -34.71 6.17 -0.19
CA THR A 376 -34.29 7.58 -0.12
C THR A 376 -34.46 8.23 -1.49
N GLU A 377 -34.59 9.56 -1.50
CA GLU A 377 -34.73 10.34 -2.73
C GLU A 377 -33.61 11.36 -2.81
N GLY A 378 -33.02 11.57 -3.98
CA GLY A 378 -31.96 12.56 -4.09
C GLY A 378 -31.70 12.99 -5.51
N SER A 379 -30.81 13.96 -5.66
CA SER A 379 -30.36 14.43 -6.96
C SER A 379 -28.96 15.02 -6.87
N LEU A 380 -28.21 14.89 -7.96
CA LEU A 380 -26.93 15.53 -8.13
C LEU A 380 -27.15 17.00 -8.51
N ILE A 381 -26.56 17.92 -7.76
CA ILE A 381 -26.65 19.37 -7.99
C ILE A 381 -25.55 19.81 -8.96
N GLU A 382 -24.33 19.38 -8.70
CA GLU A 382 -23.15 19.78 -9.47
C GLU A 382 -22.15 18.63 -9.52
N TYR A 383 -21.46 18.50 -10.65
CA TYR A 383 -20.39 17.54 -10.84
C TYR A 383 -19.37 18.08 -11.83
N GLN A 384 -18.10 18.00 -11.44
CA GLN A 384 -16.96 18.40 -12.26
C GLN A 384 -15.86 17.35 -12.15
N ALA A 385 -15.46 16.80 -13.29
CA ALA A 385 -14.28 15.94 -13.40
C ALA A 385 -13.61 16.21 -14.76
N PRO A 386 -13.05 17.42 -14.98
CA PRO A 386 -12.41 17.76 -16.23
C PRO A 386 -11.31 16.75 -16.58
N GLY A 387 -11.23 16.38 -17.86
CA GLY A 387 -10.08 15.64 -18.38
C GLY A 387 -8.80 16.46 -18.23
N PHE A 388 -7.67 15.77 -18.05
CA PHE A 388 -6.36 16.39 -18.02
C PHE A 388 -5.35 15.49 -18.75
N VAL A 389 -4.24 16.08 -19.17
CA VAL A 389 -3.10 15.35 -19.76
C VAL A 389 -1.86 15.78 -18.99
N PRO A 390 -1.06 14.84 -18.44
CA PRO A 390 0.23 15.16 -17.84
C PRO A 390 1.15 15.88 -18.82
N SER A 391 1.85 16.90 -18.36
CA SER A 391 2.91 17.56 -19.12
C SER A 391 4.23 16.83 -18.90
N LEU A 392 4.97 16.58 -19.97
CA LEU A 392 6.31 16.01 -19.95
C LEU A 392 7.26 16.92 -20.73
N ILE A 393 8.30 17.42 -20.06
CA ILE A 393 9.44 18.06 -20.69
C ILE A 393 10.58 17.04 -20.68
N SER A 394 11.19 16.81 -21.84
CA SER A 394 12.25 15.81 -22.00
C SER A 394 13.41 16.45 -22.75
N ASN A 395 14.61 16.37 -22.17
CA ASN A 395 15.84 16.85 -22.77
C ASN A 395 16.95 15.83 -22.52
N PHE A 396 17.44 15.18 -23.58
CA PHE A 396 18.43 14.13 -23.46
C PHE A 396 19.34 14.06 -24.69
N SER A 397 20.56 13.59 -24.46
CA SER A 397 21.53 13.21 -25.48
C SER A 397 22.02 11.81 -25.14
N ASP A 398 21.82 10.88 -26.08
CA ASP A 398 22.12 9.47 -25.85
C ASP A 398 21.44 8.99 -24.55
N LEU A 399 22.20 8.37 -23.64
CA LEU A 399 21.69 7.80 -22.39
C LEU A 399 21.59 8.80 -21.21
N ASP A 400 22.02 10.04 -21.41
CA ASP A 400 22.00 11.07 -20.37
C ASP A 400 20.90 12.10 -20.66
N GLY A 401 20.14 12.47 -19.64
CA GLY A 401 19.05 13.42 -19.83
C GLY A 401 18.20 13.71 -18.62
N ASP A 402 17.40 14.76 -18.73
CA ASP A 402 16.49 15.27 -17.71
C ASP A 402 15.04 15.16 -18.23
N PHE A 403 14.14 14.68 -17.36
CA PHE A 403 12.73 14.46 -17.64
C PHE A 403 11.88 15.04 -16.51
N ASP A 404 11.10 16.07 -16.82
CA ASP A 404 10.20 16.73 -15.88
C ASP A 404 8.75 16.40 -16.23
N THR A 405 8.08 15.64 -15.37
CA THR A 405 6.65 15.31 -15.50
C THR A 405 5.83 16.08 -14.46
N VAL A 406 4.80 16.79 -14.91
CA VAL A 406 3.89 17.55 -14.05
C VAL A 406 2.44 17.23 -14.41
N ALA A 407 1.59 17.07 -13.39
CA ALA A 407 0.16 16.86 -13.56
C ALA A 407 -0.64 17.58 -12.48
N SER A 408 -1.86 18.01 -12.82
CA SER A 408 -2.81 18.60 -11.88
C SER A 408 -4.22 18.10 -12.20
N ARG A 409 -5.00 17.76 -11.17
CA ARG A 409 -6.38 17.30 -11.33
C ARG A 409 -7.31 17.86 -10.26
N THR A 410 -8.56 18.11 -10.62
CA THR A 410 -9.64 18.40 -9.69
C THR A 410 -10.87 17.56 -10.02
N ILE A 411 -11.51 17.00 -8.99
CA ILE A 411 -12.82 16.35 -9.08
C ILE A 411 -13.69 16.94 -7.98
N SER A 412 -14.95 17.27 -8.26
CA SER A 412 -15.91 17.69 -7.25
C SER A 412 -17.32 17.24 -7.58
N ALA A 413 -18.11 16.98 -6.55
CA ALA A 413 -19.51 16.62 -6.68
C ALA A 413 -20.32 17.17 -5.50
N THR A 414 -21.50 17.71 -5.79
CA THR A 414 -22.46 18.17 -4.81
C THR A 414 -23.80 17.52 -5.10
N GLY A 415 -24.41 16.91 -4.10
CA GLY A 415 -25.72 16.28 -4.23
C GLY A 415 -26.53 16.45 -2.96
N TRP A 416 -27.84 16.26 -3.07
CA TRP A 416 -28.72 16.18 -1.90
C TRP A 416 -29.47 14.86 -1.89
N LEU A 417 -29.80 14.40 -0.69
CA LEU A 417 -30.61 13.22 -0.45
C LEU A 417 -31.57 13.50 0.71
N LYS A 418 -32.77 12.95 0.64
CA LYS A 418 -33.79 13.00 1.68
C LYS A 418 -33.97 11.59 2.25
N SER A 419 -33.79 11.47 3.56
CA SER A 419 -34.02 10.26 4.34
C SER A 419 -34.90 10.57 5.56
N SER A 420 -35.10 9.60 6.45
CA SER A 420 -35.77 9.80 7.74
C SER A 420 -35.05 10.79 8.65
N PHE A 421 -33.77 11.07 8.38
CA PHE A 421 -32.97 12.09 9.08
C PHE A 421 -33.14 13.49 8.49
N GLY A 422 -34.00 13.66 7.48
CA GLY A 422 -34.24 14.92 6.78
C GLY A 422 -33.45 15.03 5.48
N LYS A 423 -33.36 16.26 4.96
CA LYS A 423 -32.62 16.55 3.72
C LYS A 423 -31.16 16.80 4.05
N ILE A 424 -30.29 15.93 3.57
CA ILE A 424 -28.84 16.00 3.69
C ILE A 424 -28.26 16.49 2.36
N THR A 425 -27.39 17.49 2.39
CA THR A 425 -26.60 17.93 1.25
C THR A 425 -25.15 17.58 1.50
N THR A 426 -24.54 16.87 0.55
CA THR A 426 -23.15 16.43 0.63
C THR A 426 -22.34 17.04 -0.51
N HIS A 427 -21.17 17.56 -0.17
CA HIS A 427 -20.15 18.03 -1.09
C HIS A 427 -18.88 17.20 -0.89
N PHE A 428 -18.29 16.75 -1.98
CA PHE A 428 -17.01 16.05 -2.04
C PHE A 428 -16.09 16.74 -3.04
N PHE A 429 -14.80 16.82 -2.72
CA PHE A 429 -13.79 17.25 -3.68
C PHE A 429 -12.46 16.51 -3.49
N GLN A 430 -11.71 16.43 -4.59
CA GLN A 430 -10.32 16.02 -4.64
C GLN A 430 -9.55 17.03 -5.50
N ARG A 431 -8.35 17.39 -5.05
CA ARG A 431 -7.38 18.22 -5.78
C ARG A 431 -6.02 17.56 -5.67
N PHE A 432 -5.34 17.45 -6.79
CA PHE A 432 -4.05 16.81 -6.88
C PHE A 432 -3.05 17.66 -7.66
N ASP A 433 -1.80 17.67 -7.19
CA ASP A 433 -0.65 18.24 -7.89
C ASP A 433 0.53 17.26 -7.83
N TYR A 434 1.18 17.02 -8.95
CA TYR A 434 2.22 16.03 -9.11
C TYR A 434 3.42 16.64 -9.81
N SER A 435 4.61 16.34 -9.30
CA SER A 435 5.88 16.67 -9.94
C SER A 435 6.81 15.49 -9.83
N ASN A 436 7.49 15.14 -10.92
CA ASN A 436 8.59 14.18 -10.94
C ASN A 436 9.70 14.73 -11.82
N LYS A 437 10.88 14.86 -11.24
CA LYS A 437 12.11 15.24 -11.92
C LYS A 437 13.03 14.03 -11.94
N MET A 438 13.23 13.47 -13.12
CA MET A 438 14.07 12.31 -13.34
C MET A 438 15.30 12.70 -14.13
N LYS A 439 16.47 12.21 -13.73
CA LYS A 439 17.74 12.45 -14.40
C LYS A 439 18.49 11.15 -14.60
N PHE A 440 18.92 10.89 -15.83
CA PHE A 440 19.95 9.90 -16.13
C PHE A 440 21.28 10.60 -16.36
N SER A 441 22.36 9.99 -15.87
CA SER A 441 23.72 10.55 -15.95
C SER A 441 24.78 9.45 -15.97
N GLY A 442 26.00 9.81 -16.36
CA GLY A 442 27.11 8.87 -16.38
C GLY A 442 26.93 7.87 -17.51
N ASN A 443 26.44 8.31 -18.67
CA ASN A 443 26.05 7.45 -19.79
C ASN A 443 25.03 6.37 -19.36
N GLY A 444 24.00 6.79 -18.61
CA GLY A 444 22.95 5.91 -18.08
C GLY A 444 23.36 5.03 -16.89
N SER A 445 24.58 5.14 -16.36
CA SER A 445 25.03 4.37 -15.18
C SER A 445 24.53 4.90 -13.84
N ALA A 446 23.86 6.05 -13.83
CA ALA A 446 23.19 6.60 -12.66
C ALA A 446 21.84 7.22 -13.01
N GLN A 447 20.88 7.05 -12.10
CA GLN A 447 19.53 7.61 -12.18
C GLN A 447 19.17 8.29 -10.86
N ALA A 448 18.59 9.49 -10.94
CA ALA A 448 18.02 10.19 -9.81
C ALA A 448 16.55 10.58 -10.10
N VAL A 449 15.67 10.42 -9.12
CA VAL A 449 14.26 10.83 -9.18
C VAL A 449 13.95 11.67 -7.94
N ASN A 450 13.33 12.83 -8.17
CA ASN A 450 12.73 13.64 -7.13
C ASN A 450 11.25 13.86 -7.47
N GLN A 451 10.39 13.21 -6.70
CA GLN A 451 8.94 13.19 -6.88
C GLN A 451 8.24 13.83 -5.69
N SER A 452 7.13 14.51 -5.95
CA SER A 452 6.20 14.99 -4.93
C SER A 452 4.76 14.83 -5.43
N ILE A 453 3.93 14.18 -4.62
CA ILE A 453 2.49 14.08 -4.82
C ILE A 453 1.81 14.89 -3.73
N PHE A 454 0.99 15.86 -4.11
CA PHE A 454 0.12 16.61 -3.21
C PHE A 454 -1.30 16.14 -3.44
N TYR A 455 -1.99 15.78 -2.36
CA TYR A 455 -3.37 15.35 -2.41
C TYR A 455 -4.18 16.08 -1.34
N ASN A 456 -5.19 16.81 -1.79
CA ASN A 456 -6.07 17.62 -0.96
C ASN A 456 -7.51 17.20 -1.23
N HIS A 457 -8.17 16.58 -0.27
CA HIS A 457 -9.56 16.14 -0.42
C HIS A 457 -10.40 16.46 0.79
N GLY A 458 -11.69 16.54 0.59
CA GLY A 458 -12.61 16.80 1.68
C GLY A 458 -14.03 16.40 1.37
N THR A 459 -14.77 16.18 2.45
CA THR A 459 -16.19 15.86 2.44
C THR A 459 -16.90 16.76 3.42
N TYR A 460 -18.07 17.25 3.03
CA TYR A 460 -18.89 18.10 3.87
C TYR A 460 -20.35 17.71 3.70
N ALA A 461 -20.99 17.29 4.78
CA ALA A 461 -22.39 16.92 4.82
C ALA A 461 -23.14 17.79 5.84
N LYS A 462 -24.23 18.40 5.40
CA LYS A 462 -25.10 19.24 6.23
C LYS A 462 -26.57 18.91 6.05
N ASN A 463 -27.38 19.19 7.06
CA ASN A 463 -28.83 19.29 6.90
C ASN A 463 -29.25 20.78 6.88
N SER A 464 -30.54 21.08 7.03
CA SER A 464 -31.07 22.45 7.03
C SER A 464 -30.56 23.32 8.18
N SER A 465 -30.07 22.73 9.26
CA SER A 465 -29.87 23.39 10.55
C SER A 465 -28.47 23.17 11.15
N THR A 466 -27.79 22.09 10.79
CA THR A 466 -26.50 21.66 11.38
C THR A 466 -25.56 21.04 10.34
N VAL A 467 -24.26 21.14 10.62
CA VAL A 467 -23.22 20.36 9.94
C VAL A 467 -23.18 18.98 10.58
N LEU A 468 -23.43 17.94 9.80
CA LEU A 468 -23.43 16.56 10.27
C LEU A 468 -22.01 16.02 10.34
N HIS A 469 -21.24 16.29 9.29
CA HIS A 469 -19.88 15.80 9.08
C HIS A 469 -19.10 16.80 8.22
N SER A 470 -17.85 17.03 8.56
CA SER A 470 -16.90 17.74 7.73
C SER A 470 -15.54 17.10 7.92
N GLU A 471 -14.90 16.73 6.83
CA GLU A 471 -13.53 16.22 6.83
C GLU A 471 -12.74 16.95 5.75
N HIS A 472 -11.52 17.32 6.10
CA HIS A 472 -10.56 17.89 5.17
C HIS A 472 -9.20 17.28 5.46
N VAL A 473 -8.62 16.64 4.45
CA VAL A 473 -7.35 15.94 4.53
C VAL A 473 -6.40 16.54 3.50
N PHE A 474 -5.18 16.79 3.94
CA PHE A 474 -4.08 17.22 3.10
C PHE A 474 -2.91 16.25 3.30
N GLN A 475 -2.47 15.62 2.21
CA GLN A 475 -1.41 14.64 2.19
C GLN A 475 -0.28 15.09 1.24
N ILE A 476 0.96 14.81 1.64
CA ILE A 476 2.14 14.99 0.79
C ILE A 476 2.96 13.70 0.80
N PHE A 477 3.28 13.20 -0.40
CA PHE A 477 4.13 12.03 -0.59
C PHE A 477 5.41 12.42 -1.32
N PRO A 478 6.46 12.88 -0.60
CA PRO A 478 7.76 13.12 -1.19
C PRO A 478 8.51 11.80 -1.39
N LEU A 479 9.22 11.69 -2.51
CA LEU A 479 10.10 10.57 -2.82
C LEU A 479 11.36 11.08 -3.49
N TYR A 480 12.51 10.65 -2.96
CA TYR A 480 13.81 10.77 -3.61
C TYR A 480 14.39 9.38 -3.78
N VAL A 481 14.87 9.08 -4.98
CA VAL A 481 15.59 7.84 -5.28
C VAL A 481 16.83 8.20 -6.07
N TYR A 482 17.96 7.68 -5.67
CA TYR A 482 19.19 7.68 -6.44
C TYR A 482 19.69 6.26 -6.54
N ILE A 483 20.02 5.84 -7.76
CA ILE A 483 20.63 4.55 -8.06
C ILE A 483 21.84 4.81 -8.93
N GLY A 484 22.98 4.24 -8.57
CA GLY A 484 24.21 4.34 -9.33
C GLY A 484 24.88 2.98 -9.44
N THR A 485 25.52 2.73 -10.57
CA THR A 485 26.34 1.54 -10.75
C THR A 485 27.76 1.91 -11.15
N SER A 486 28.71 1.09 -10.71
CA SER A 486 30.11 1.18 -11.13
C SER A 486 30.60 -0.22 -11.46
N ASP A 487 31.02 -0.41 -12.71
CA ASP A 487 31.64 -1.66 -13.14
C ASP A 487 32.88 -1.98 -12.31
N GLN A 488 33.11 -3.27 -12.13
CA GLN A 488 34.30 -3.87 -11.51
C GLN A 488 34.83 -4.95 -12.46
N ASP A 489 35.71 -5.83 -11.97
CA ASP A 489 36.28 -6.92 -12.76
C ASP A 489 35.27 -8.07 -13.00
N GLU A 490 35.49 -8.86 -14.05
CA GLU A 490 34.84 -10.18 -14.25
C GLU A 490 33.33 -10.27 -13.99
N ASP A 491 32.54 -9.42 -14.67
CA ASP A 491 31.06 -9.45 -14.59
C ASP A 491 30.51 -9.06 -13.23
N SER A 492 31.32 -8.35 -12.44
CA SER A 492 30.90 -7.75 -11.19
C SER A 492 30.73 -6.24 -11.32
N TYR A 493 29.83 -5.70 -10.51
CA TYR A 493 29.57 -4.28 -10.40
C TYR A 493 29.14 -3.93 -8.97
N LEU A 494 29.31 -2.66 -8.64
CA LEU A 494 28.85 -2.08 -7.39
C LEU A 494 27.54 -1.34 -7.67
N SER A 495 26.51 -1.61 -6.87
CA SER A 495 25.20 -0.95 -6.94
C SER A 495 24.99 -0.09 -5.69
N ILE A 496 24.83 1.22 -5.88
CA ILE A 496 24.58 2.21 -4.82
C ILE A 496 23.12 2.63 -4.90
N ALA A 497 22.45 2.69 -3.76
CA ALA A 497 21.09 3.20 -3.66
C ALA A 497 20.96 4.17 -2.48
N ASN A 498 20.41 5.35 -2.73
CA ASN A 498 19.96 6.28 -1.69
C ASN A 498 18.47 6.54 -1.90
N VAL A 499 17.68 6.36 -0.85
CA VAL A 499 16.22 6.51 -0.89
C VAL A 499 15.77 7.40 0.24
N THR A 500 14.86 8.33 -0.03
CA THR A 500 14.10 9.03 0.98
C THR A 500 12.62 8.98 0.59
N VAL A 501 11.78 8.42 1.45
CA VAL A 501 10.33 8.34 1.23
C VAL A 501 9.61 8.95 2.42
N GLY A 502 8.61 9.77 2.14
CA GLY A 502 7.81 10.44 3.16
C GLY A 502 6.31 10.22 2.99
N PHE A 503 5.61 10.14 4.12
CA PHE A 503 4.16 10.16 4.20
C PHE A 503 3.77 11.22 5.24
N ASP A 504 3.31 12.36 4.75
CA ASP A 504 2.83 13.45 5.59
C ASP A 504 1.31 13.61 5.41
N GLU A 505 0.59 13.76 6.52
CA GLU A 505 -0.86 13.97 6.52
C GLU A 505 -1.24 15.02 7.57
N GLU A 506 -2.13 15.93 7.18
CA GLU A 506 -2.88 16.79 8.09
C GLU A 506 -4.36 16.57 7.83
N LYS A 507 -5.08 16.12 8.85
CA LYS A 507 -6.52 15.85 8.77
C LYS A 507 -7.25 16.66 9.82
N ARG A 508 -8.31 17.33 9.38
CA ARG A 508 -9.26 18.06 10.21
C ARG A 508 -10.62 17.43 10.03
N TYR A 509 -11.27 17.20 11.14
CA TYR A 509 -12.55 16.53 11.16
C TYR A 509 -13.49 17.25 12.13
N PHE A 510 -14.77 17.31 11.77
CA PHE A 510 -15.84 17.77 12.63
C PHE A 510 -17.04 16.85 12.44
N GLY A 511 -17.51 16.23 13.52
CA GLY A 511 -18.76 15.48 13.54
C GLY A 511 -19.74 16.08 14.53
N GLU A 512 -21.03 16.09 14.22
CA GLU A 512 -22.07 16.74 15.05
C GLU A 512 -22.01 16.33 16.54
N LYS A 513 -21.80 15.04 16.82
CA LYS A 513 -21.69 14.52 18.20
C LYS A 513 -20.26 14.28 18.68
N ILE A 514 -19.30 14.23 17.75
CA ILE A 514 -17.88 13.92 18.04
C ILE A 514 -17.11 15.22 18.32
N GLY A 515 -17.58 16.35 17.80
CA GLY A 515 -16.90 17.64 17.88
C GLY A 515 -15.74 17.73 16.88
N PHE A 516 -14.88 18.73 17.08
CA PHE A 516 -13.70 18.96 16.28
C PHE A 516 -12.57 18.00 16.67
N SER A 517 -11.92 17.40 15.68
CA SER A 517 -10.69 16.62 15.83
C SER A 517 -9.66 17.03 14.78
N TYR A 518 -8.39 16.96 15.15
CA TYR A 518 -7.29 17.08 14.21
C TYR A 518 -6.30 15.94 14.41
N THR A 519 -5.64 15.56 13.33
CA THR A 519 -4.48 14.69 13.35
C THR A 519 -3.41 15.26 12.42
N THR A 520 -2.15 15.17 12.84
CA THR A 520 -1.01 15.41 11.97
C THR A 520 -0.08 14.20 12.05
N LEU A 521 0.42 13.77 10.90
CA LEU A 521 1.38 12.68 10.76
C LEU A 521 2.53 13.20 9.91
N ARG A 522 3.76 12.96 10.38
CA ARG A 522 4.99 13.10 9.62
C ARG A 522 5.74 11.79 9.73
N ASN A 523 5.99 11.16 8.60
CA ASN A 523 6.68 9.88 8.57
C ASN A 523 7.74 9.93 7.48
N LEU A 524 9.00 10.07 7.87
CA LEU A 524 10.12 10.18 6.95
C LEU A 524 11.07 9.00 7.14
N GLN A 525 11.32 8.26 6.07
CA GLN A 525 12.28 7.16 6.05
C GLN A 525 13.38 7.48 5.04
N SER A 526 14.62 7.26 5.43
CA SER A 526 15.80 7.45 4.58
C SER A 526 16.70 6.23 4.68
N GLY A 527 17.16 5.73 3.55
CA GLY A 527 18.05 4.58 3.47
C GLY A 527 19.19 4.82 2.50
N GLU A 528 20.33 4.21 2.81
CA GLU A 528 21.52 4.18 1.97
C GLU A 528 22.05 2.75 1.93
N GLY A 529 22.45 2.29 0.76
CA GLY A 529 22.88 0.91 0.59
C GLY A 529 23.85 0.73 -0.56
N VAL A 530 24.77 -0.20 -0.37
CA VAL A 530 25.77 -0.62 -1.35
C VAL A 530 25.75 -2.13 -1.47
N MET A 531 25.68 -2.65 -2.69
CA MET A 531 25.76 -4.07 -2.99
C MET A 531 26.89 -4.34 -3.98
N HIS A 532 27.66 -5.39 -3.73
CA HIS A 532 28.50 -6.02 -4.72
C HIS A 532 27.71 -7.13 -5.39
N VAL A 533 27.67 -7.09 -6.71
CA VAL A 533 26.85 -8.00 -7.51
C VAL A 533 27.75 -8.66 -8.54
N LYS A 534 27.61 -9.97 -8.74
CA LYS A 534 28.25 -10.73 -9.81
C LYS A 534 27.17 -11.40 -10.66
N GLY A 535 27.08 -11.04 -11.93
CA GLY A 535 25.92 -11.36 -12.77
C GLY A 535 24.63 -10.87 -12.11
N ASN A 536 23.75 -11.81 -11.72
CA ASN A 536 22.46 -11.51 -11.05
C ASN A 536 22.44 -11.86 -9.54
N ARG A 537 23.61 -12.10 -8.93
CA ARG A 537 23.71 -12.52 -7.52
C ARG A 537 24.43 -11.47 -6.70
N VAL A 538 23.77 -11.00 -5.64
CA VAL A 538 24.40 -10.20 -4.59
C VAL A 538 25.40 -11.08 -3.83
N THR A 539 26.66 -10.69 -3.81
CA THR A 539 27.75 -11.43 -3.14
C THR A 539 28.04 -10.87 -1.76
N SER A 540 27.96 -9.55 -1.61
CA SER A 540 28.07 -8.84 -0.34
C SER A 540 27.37 -7.49 -0.44
N GLY A 541 27.11 -6.85 0.70
CA GLY A 541 26.53 -5.53 0.72
C GLY A 541 26.19 -5.08 2.14
N VAL A 542 25.86 -3.81 2.25
CA VAL A 542 25.38 -3.19 3.47
C VAL A 542 24.24 -2.24 3.13
N GLY A 543 23.19 -2.25 3.94
CA GLY A 543 22.10 -1.29 3.87
C GLY A 543 21.87 -0.71 5.24
N SER A 544 21.53 0.57 5.29
CA SER A 544 21.20 1.27 6.53
C SER A 544 19.93 2.06 6.30
N THR A 545 19.05 2.08 7.29
CA THR A 545 17.78 2.80 7.24
C THR A 545 17.55 3.56 8.53
N ARG A 546 17.03 4.77 8.41
CA ARG A 546 16.55 5.58 9.51
C ARG A 546 15.12 6.01 9.23
N GLN A 547 14.28 5.97 10.25
CA GLN A 547 12.91 6.43 10.16
C GLN A 547 12.56 7.33 11.34
N VAL A 548 11.97 8.48 11.05
CA VAL A 548 11.42 9.41 12.03
C VAL A 548 9.91 9.47 11.81
N TYR A 549 9.17 9.01 12.79
CA TYR A 549 7.72 9.01 12.84
C TYR A 549 7.26 9.98 13.93
N GLY A 550 6.38 10.91 13.58
CA GLY A 550 5.73 11.83 14.49
C GLY A 550 4.23 11.90 14.19
N TYR A 551 3.42 11.72 15.21
CA TYR A 551 1.97 11.80 15.15
C TYR A 551 1.45 12.68 16.28
N GLU A 552 0.55 13.60 15.98
CA GLU A 552 -0.11 14.46 16.96
C GLU A 552 -1.62 14.48 16.70
N SER A 553 -2.42 14.43 17.76
CA SER A 553 -3.88 14.50 17.70
C SER A 553 -4.44 15.10 18.98
N ASN A 554 -5.76 15.35 18.98
CA ASN A 554 -6.50 15.66 20.22
C ASN A 554 -6.31 14.62 21.32
N ASP A 555 -6.16 13.34 20.95
CA ASP A 555 -6.11 12.20 21.88
C ASP A 555 -4.68 11.88 22.34
N GLY A 556 -3.74 12.79 22.09
CA GLY A 556 -2.33 12.65 22.43
C GLY A 556 -1.45 12.52 21.20
N CYS A 557 -0.18 12.25 21.45
CA CYS A 557 0.84 12.20 20.43
C CYS A 557 1.68 10.92 20.53
N TYR A 558 2.41 10.60 19.48
CA TYR A 558 3.35 9.49 19.45
C TYR A 558 4.53 9.85 18.57
N PHE A 559 5.73 9.53 19.01
CA PHE A 559 6.91 9.61 18.17
C PHE A 559 7.73 8.32 18.24
N ARG A 560 8.46 8.04 17.17
CA ARG A 560 9.51 7.03 17.15
C ARG A 560 10.62 7.46 16.20
N ASN A 561 11.85 7.47 16.66
CA ASN A 561 13.05 7.68 15.86
C ASN A 561 13.88 6.41 15.97
N VAL A 562 14.03 5.69 14.87
CA VAL A 562 14.69 4.38 14.85
C VAL A 562 15.64 4.31 13.66
N SER A 563 16.76 3.63 13.85
CA SER A 563 17.72 3.35 12.79
C SER A 563 18.28 1.94 12.89
N SER A 564 18.58 1.37 11.73
CA SER A 564 19.22 0.07 11.60
C SER A 564 20.35 0.11 10.58
N SER A 565 21.28 -0.83 10.72
CA SER A 565 22.19 -1.22 9.66
C SER A 565 22.23 -2.73 9.56
N ASN A 566 22.01 -3.23 8.35
CA ASN A 566 21.89 -4.63 7.96
C ASN A 566 20.72 -5.35 8.66
N TYR A 567 20.88 -5.75 9.92
CA TYR A 567 19.82 -6.36 10.75
C TYR A 567 19.82 -5.83 12.18
N THR A 568 20.77 -4.96 12.53
CA THR A 568 20.98 -4.49 13.88
C THR A 568 20.34 -3.13 14.06
N ILE A 569 19.47 -3.01 15.07
CA ILE A 569 18.95 -1.72 15.52
C ILE A 569 20.10 -0.96 16.20
N LEU A 570 20.45 0.20 15.67
CA LEU A 570 21.52 1.05 16.19
C LEU A 570 21.00 2.06 17.21
N TYR A 571 19.76 2.51 17.02
CA TYR A 571 19.07 3.46 17.90
C TYR A 571 17.56 3.26 17.74
N ASP A 572 16.81 3.30 18.85
CA ASP A 572 15.36 3.24 18.87
C ASP A 572 14.83 3.99 20.10
N GLU A 573 14.24 5.16 19.87
CA GLU A 573 13.58 5.95 20.89
C GLU A 573 12.13 6.16 20.48
N SER A 574 11.20 5.86 21.38
CA SER A 574 9.78 6.12 21.17
C SER A 574 9.11 6.63 22.45
N GLY A 575 8.03 7.37 22.28
CA GLY A 575 7.28 7.91 23.42
C GLY A 575 5.98 8.56 23.02
N GLU A 576 5.16 8.87 24.03
CA GLU A 576 3.84 9.48 23.89
C GLU A 576 3.84 10.98 24.26
N SER A 577 5.03 11.59 24.40
CA SER A 577 5.21 13.00 24.79
C SER A 577 5.93 13.79 23.71
N CYS A 578 5.27 14.81 23.18
CA CYS A 578 5.80 15.70 22.17
C CYS A 578 6.09 17.04 22.84
N THR A 579 7.32 17.24 23.30
CA THR A 579 7.73 18.57 23.75
C THR A 579 7.87 19.47 22.52
N LYS A 580 7.30 20.67 22.57
CA LYS A 580 7.37 21.68 21.48
C LYS A 580 8.80 21.98 20.99
N ASN A 581 9.83 21.59 21.75
CA ASN A 581 11.24 21.89 21.48
C ASN A 581 12.05 20.73 20.85
N SER A 582 11.53 19.50 20.74
CA SER A 582 12.30 18.39 20.16
C SER A 582 12.36 18.42 18.63
N TRP A 583 11.40 19.06 17.96
CA TRP A 583 11.30 19.14 16.50
C TRP A 583 12.36 20.06 15.85
N PHE A 584 12.87 21.06 16.58
CA PHE A 584 13.82 22.04 16.06
C PHE A 584 15.27 21.55 15.95
N ARG A 585 15.59 20.36 16.48
CA ARG A 585 16.97 19.82 16.43
C ARG A 585 17.19 18.78 15.34
N SER A 586 16.14 18.26 14.69
CA SER A 586 16.25 17.15 13.73
C SER A 586 15.82 17.47 12.29
N SER A 587 15.32 18.67 12.02
CA SER A 587 14.87 19.08 10.68
C SER A 587 15.78 20.16 10.09
N GLY A 588 16.64 19.77 9.14
CA GLY A 588 17.23 20.71 8.19
C GLY A 588 16.11 21.27 7.31
N HIS A 589 15.79 22.55 7.49
CA HIS A 589 14.68 23.22 6.81
C HIS A 589 14.85 23.29 5.28
N LEU A 590 13.77 22.96 4.55
CA LEU A 590 13.38 23.66 3.32
C LEU A 590 12.11 24.49 3.64
N PRO A 591 12.13 25.82 3.45
CA PRO A 591 11.00 26.67 3.83
C PRO A 591 9.82 26.50 2.87
N ILE A 592 8.68 26.05 3.41
CA ILE A 592 7.38 26.16 2.73
C ILE A 592 7.00 27.65 2.72
N LYS A 593 7.26 28.34 1.60
CA LYS A 593 6.66 29.65 1.35
C LYS A 593 5.16 29.44 1.14
N ARG A 594 4.35 29.82 2.15
CA ARG A 594 2.93 30.08 1.97
C ARG A 594 2.78 31.17 0.90
N LYS A 595 2.29 30.83 -0.28
CA LYS A 595 1.64 31.81 -1.16
C LYS A 595 0.18 31.88 -0.74
N THR A 596 -0.19 33.02 -0.18
CA THR A 596 -1.56 33.49 -0.09
C THR A 596 -2.12 33.63 -1.50
N ILE A 597 -3.23 32.94 -1.77
CA ILE A 597 -4.27 33.38 -2.71
C ILE A 597 -5.56 33.36 -1.91
#